data_AF-W1NKE5-F1
#
_entry.id   AF-W1NKE5-F1
#
_cell.length_a   1.000
_cell.length_b   1.000
_cell.length_c   1.000
_cell.angle_alpha   90.00
_cell.angle_beta   90.00
_cell.angle_gamma   90.00
#
_symmetry.space_group_name_H-M   'P 1'
#
loop_
_entity.id
_entity.type
_entity.pdbx_description
1 polymer ?
#
loop_
_entity_poly.entity_id
_entity_poly.type
_entity_poly.pdbx_seq_one_letter_code
_entity_poly.pdbx_strand_id
1 'polypeptide(L)'
;MSDQLVVGLQDELELVPINLANRPSWYKEKVYPWNQVPALEHNRQVIGESLDLLYYLDAHFGGPKLLPDDPAKKEFADELVKYTEDFIKDVRNACTAKEDVEKKLSPPFD
;
A
#
# COMPACT_ATOMS: atom_id res chain seq x y z
N MET A 1 -2.81 -23.30 -6.36
CA MET A 1 -1.96 -22.50 -7.27
C MET A 1 -1.79 -21.08 -6.74
N SER A 2 -1.67 -20.89 -5.42
CA SER A 2 -1.68 -19.56 -4.77
C SER A 2 -0.35 -19.21 -4.10
N ASP A 3 0.55 -20.19 -3.95
CA ASP A 3 1.79 -20.06 -3.17
C ASP A 3 2.92 -19.34 -3.90
N GLN A 4 2.70 -18.89 -5.14
CA GLN A 4 3.76 -18.31 -5.98
C GLN A 4 3.86 -16.78 -5.92
N LEU A 5 2.96 -16.11 -5.17
CA LEU A 5 2.90 -14.65 -5.07
C LEU A 5 3.38 -14.08 -3.73
N VAL A 6 3.77 -14.94 -2.78
CA VAL A 6 4.29 -14.49 -1.49
C VAL A 6 5.80 -14.65 -1.50
N VAL A 7 6.52 -13.57 -1.22
CA VAL A 7 8.00 -13.52 -1.17
C VAL A 7 8.59 -14.56 -0.19
N GLY A 8 7.76 -15.14 0.67
CA GLY A 8 8.14 -16.21 1.60
C GLY A 8 8.73 -15.69 2.91
N LEU A 9 8.47 -14.43 3.26
CA LEU A 9 9.09 -13.73 4.39
C LEU A 9 8.30 -13.87 5.70
N GLN A 10 7.38 -14.83 5.81
CA GLN A 10 6.53 -14.97 7.00
C GLN A 10 7.34 -15.31 8.26
N ASP A 11 8.47 -15.99 8.11
CA ASP A 11 9.37 -16.34 9.22
C ASP A 11 10.42 -15.24 9.49
N GLU A 12 10.59 -14.27 8.58
CA GLU A 12 11.59 -13.21 8.68
C GLU A 12 11.00 -11.87 9.14
N LEU A 13 9.72 -11.64 8.88
CA LEU A 13 9.02 -10.40 9.19
C LEU A 13 7.92 -10.61 10.22
N GLU A 14 7.98 -9.85 11.30
CA GLU A 14 6.90 -9.77 12.28
C GLU A 14 5.80 -8.82 11.76
N LEU A 15 4.56 -9.31 11.69
CA LEU A 15 3.40 -8.49 11.32
C LEU A 15 2.79 -7.82 12.56
N VAL A 16 2.84 -6.49 12.59
CA VAL A 16 2.19 -5.68 13.63
C VAL A 16 0.97 -4.96 13.07
N PRO A 17 -0.26 -5.47 13.28
CA PRO A 17 -1.46 -4.84 12.74
C PRO A 17 -1.80 -3.53 13.45
N ILE A 18 -2.03 -2.46 12.68
CA ILE A 18 -2.46 -1.15 13.19
C ILE A 18 -3.94 -0.94 12.88
N ASN A 19 -4.77 -0.77 13.93
CA ASN A 19 -6.15 -0.36 13.76
C ASN A 19 -6.21 1.10 13.28
N LEU A 20 -6.64 1.34 12.04
CA LEU A 20 -6.65 2.68 11.45
C LEU A 20 -7.70 3.62 12.07
N ALA A 21 -8.80 3.09 12.60
CA ALA A 21 -9.84 3.87 13.28
C ALA A 21 -9.43 4.26 14.71
N ASN A 22 -8.53 3.50 15.31
CA ASN A 22 -7.99 3.76 16.64
C ASN A 22 -6.48 3.49 16.66
N ARG A 23 -5.73 4.36 15.98
CA ARG A 23 -4.27 4.20 15.85
C ARG A 23 -3.61 4.38 17.22
N PRO A 24 -2.72 3.48 17.63
CA PRO A 24 -2.02 3.62 18.89
C PRO A 24 -1.05 4.81 18.83
N SER A 25 -0.99 5.61 19.90
CA SER A 25 -0.16 6.83 19.96
C SER A 25 1.33 6.54 19.74
N TRP A 26 1.81 5.41 20.26
CA TRP A 26 3.21 5.00 20.14
C TRP A 26 3.66 4.82 18.68
N TYR A 27 2.76 4.51 17.74
CA TYR A 27 3.14 4.29 16.36
C TYR A 27 3.67 5.57 15.72
N LYS A 28 2.94 6.68 15.87
CA LYS A 28 3.37 8.00 15.41
C LYS A 28 4.60 8.50 16.16
N GLU A 29 4.65 8.28 17.47
CA GLU A 29 5.67 8.84 18.34
C GLU A 29 7.03 8.13 18.22
N LYS A 30 7.01 6.81 17.96
CA LYS A 30 8.20 5.96 18.09
C LYS A 30 8.58 5.21 16.83
N VAL A 31 7.63 4.93 15.93
CA VAL A 31 7.87 4.11 14.74
C VAL A 31 7.88 4.99 13.50
N TYR A 32 6.72 5.53 13.11
CA TYR A 32 6.60 6.26 11.85
C TYR A 32 5.87 7.61 12.05
N PRO A 33 6.59 8.75 12.08
CA PRO A 33 6.04 10.08 12.39
C PRO A 33 4.92 10.55 11.45
N TRP A 34 4.93 10.08 10.20
CA TRP A 34 3.85 10.35 9.24
C TRP A 34 2.54 9.67 9.62
N ASN A 35 2.58 8.73 10.57
CA ASN A 35 1.44 8.01 11.12
C ASN A 35 0.61 7.31 10.04
N GLN A 36 1.23 6.87 8.95
CA GLN A 36 0.59 6.14 7.85
C GLN A 36 1.07 4.69 7.82
N VAL A 37 0.34 3.83 7.13
CA VAL A 37 0.75 2.45 6.84
C VAL A 37 0.81 2.27 5.33
N PRO A 38 1.63 1.34 4.81
CA PRO A 38 2.57 0.49 5.54
C PRO A 38 3.83 1.24 6.01
N ALA A 39 4.51 0.69 7.02
CA ALA A 39 5.87 1.07 7.41
C ALA A 39 6.65 -0.19 7.78
N LEU A 40 7.93 -0.23 7.43
CA LEU A 40 8.85 -1.34 7.70
C LEU A 40 9.98 -0.83 8.59
N GLU A 41 10.16 -1.47 9.74
CA GLU A 41 11.36 -1.28 10.55
C GLU A 41 12.35 -2.41 10.26
N HIS A 42 13.53 -2.06 9.72
CA HIS A 42 14.60 -3.01 9.47
C HIS A 42 15.96 -2.33 9.70
N ASN A 43 16.90 -3.00 10.35
CA ASN A 43 18.23 -2.46 10.67
C ASN A 43 18.21 -1.07 11.36
N ARG A 44 17.24 -0.86 12.27
CA ARG A 44 17.01 0.40 13.01
C ARG A 44 16.64 1.60 12.11
N GLN A 45 16.21 1.33 10.89
CA GLN A 45 15.64 2.33 10.00
C GLN A 45 14.18 2.03 9.78
N VAL A 46 13.36 3.07 9.72
CA VAL A 46 11.95 2.96 9.37
C VAL A 46 11.76 3.52 7.98
N ILE A 47 11.22 2.68 7.11
CA ILE A 47 10.90 2.99 5.72
C ILE A 47 9.39 3.08 5.64
N GLY A 48 8.88 4.10 4.97
CA GLY A 48 7.46 4.21 4.60
C GLY A 48 7.32 4.29 3.09
N GLU A 49 6.13 4.65 2.61
CA GLU A 49 5.74 4.59 1.19
C GLU A 49 5.66 3.16 0.63
N SER A 50 4.46 2.77 0.20
CA SER A 50 4.19 1.37 -0.18
C SER A 50 5.07 0.86 -1.33
N LEU A 51 5.43 1.70 -2.29
CA LEU A 51 6.29 1.33 -3.42
C LEU A 51 7.75 1.18 -2.99
N ASP A 52 8.27 2.12 -2.20
CA ASP A 52 9.63 2.06 -1.67
C ASP A 52 9.84 0.79 -0.84
N LEU A 53 8.82 0.38 -0.08
CA LEU A 53 8.83 -0.89 0.66
C LEU A 53 8.96 -2.10 -0.27
N LEU A 54 8.22 -2.14 -1.39
CA LEU A 54 8.32 -3.26 -2.34
C LEU A 54 9.72 -3.34 -2.96
N TYR A 55 10.29 -2.22 -3.38
CA TYR A 55 11.66 -2.17 -3.90
C TYR A 55 12.69 -2.59 -2.85
N TYR A 56 12.51 -2.14 -1.60
CA TYR A 56 13.39 -2.52 -0.50
C TYR A 56 13.33 -4.02 -0.22
N LEU A 57 12.13 -4.61 -0.18
CA LEU A 57 11.96 -6.05 0.03
C LEU A 57 12.66 -6.87 -1.06
N ASP A 58 12.49 -6.51 -2.34
CA ASP A 58 13.14 -7.21 -3.47
C ASP A 58 14.68 -7.15 -3.44
N ALA A 59 15.22 -6.04 -2.92
CA ALA A 59 16.66 -5.79 -2.89
C ALA A 59 17.36 -6.39 -1.66
N HIS A 60 16.68 -6.48 -0.52
CA HIS A 60 17.29 -6.82 0.76
C HIS A 60 16.95 -8.22 1.28
N PHE A 61 15.90 -8.85 0.76
CA PHE A 61 15.46 -10.16 1.19
C PHE A 61 15.59 -11.18 0.06
N GLY A 62 15.70 -12.45 0.43
CA GLY A 62 15.68 -13.56 -0.53
C GLY A 62 14.28 -13.83 -1.07
N GLY A 63 14.15 -14.87 -1.89
CA GLY A 63 12.87 -15.33 -2.41
C GLY A 63 12.62 -14.95 -3.87
N PRO A 64 11.40 -15.23 -4.38
CA PRO A 64 11.01 -14.89 -5.74
C PRO A 64 11.11 -13.37 -5.98
N LYS A 65 11.74 -12.99 -7.11
CA LYS A 65 11.84 -11.59 -7.51
C LYS A 65 10.46 -10.98 -7.77
N LEU A 66 10.22 -9.82 -7.18
CA LEU A 66 9.04 -8.99 -7.38
C LEU A 66 9.11 -8.24 -8.71
N LEU A 67 10.32 -7.89 -9.14
CA LEU A 67 10.56 -7.15 -10.37
C LEU A 67 11.12 -8.05 -11.47
N PRO A 68 10.70 -7.86 -12.73
CA PRO A 68 11.27 -8.59 -13.85
C PRO A 68 12.72 -8.16 -14.08
N ASP A 69 13.59 -9.07 -14.54
CA ASP A 69 14.97 -8.71 -14.91
C ASP A 69 15.07 -8.04 -16.29
N ASP A 70 14.17 -8.41 -17.20
CA ASP A 70 14.15 -7.93 -18.58
C ASP A 70 13.89 -6.41 -18.65
N PRO A 71 14.74 -5.64 -19.34
CA PRO A 71 14.63 -4.17 -19.38
C PRO A 71 13.29 -3.66 -19.92
N ALA A 72 12.74 -4.28 -20.97
CA ALA A 72 11.47 -3.85 -21.56
C ALA A 72 10.30 -4.13 -20.61
N LYS A 73 10.33 -5.25 -19.89
CA LYS A 73 9.34 -5.55 -18.84
C LYS A 73 9.47 -4.63 -17.63
N LYS A 74 10.68 -4.19 -17.27
CA LYS A 74 10.88 -3.19 -16.20
C LYS A 74 10.25 -1.85 -16.58
N GLU A 75 10.55 -1.36 -17.79
CA GLU A 75 9.98 -0.10 -18.28
C GLU A 75 8.45 -0.14 -18.31
N PHE A 76 7.89 -1.25 -18.79
CA PHE A 76 6.44 -1.45 -18.79
C PHE A 76 5.85 -1.52 -17.36
N ALA A 77 6.54 -2.17 -16.42
CA ALA A 77 6.11 -2.19 -15.02
C ALA A 77 6.12 -0.78 -14.41
N ASP A 78 7.14 0.03 -14.69
CA ASP A 78 7.23 1.41 -14.21
C ASP A 78 6.12 2.30 -14.81
N GLU A 79 5.75 2.09 -16.09
CA GLU A 79 4.60 2.75 -16.71
C GLU A 79 3.29 2.41 -16.01
N LEU A 80 3.07 1.12 -15.71
CA LEU A 80 1.88 0.68 -14.97
C LEU A 80 1.83 1.29 -13.57
N VAL A 81 2.96 1.32 -12.85
CA VAL A 81 3.05 1.94 -11.52
C VAL A 81 2.67 3.43 -11.59
N LYS A 82 3.20 4.18 -12.56
CA LYS A 82 2.84 5.60 -12.76
C LYS A 82 1.36 5.78 -13.04
N TYR A 83 0.78 4.92 -13.88
CA TYR A 83 -0.65 4.97 -14.19
C TYR A 83 -1.54 4.73 -12.95
N THR A 84 -1.06 4.00 -11.93
CA THR A 84 -1.86 3.72 -10.75
C THR A 84 -2.30 4.97 -9.99
N GLU A 85 -1.53 6.05 -10.01
CA GLU A 85 -1.90 7.30 -9.33
C GLU A 85 -3.19 7.89 -9.91
N ASP A 86 -3.25 7.99 -11.25
CA ASP A 86 -4.42 8.48 -11.97
C ASP A 86 -5.60 7.52 -11.79
N PHE A 87 -5.36 6.21 -11.90
CA PHE A 87 -6.40 5.21 -11.70
C PHE A 87 -7.02 5.26 -10.29
N ILE A 88 -6.18 5.33 -9.24
CA ILE A 88 -6.65 5.40 -7.84
C ILE A 88 -7.43 6.69 -7.61
N LYS A 89 -6.99 7.80 -8.20
CA LYS A 89 -7.69 9.08 -8.13
C LYS A 89 -9.07 9.00 -8.79
N ASP A 90 -9.15 8.44 -9.98
CA ASP A 90 -10.41 8.30 -10.73
C ASP A 90 -11.40 7.38 -10.00
N VAL A 91 -10.92 6.24 -9.49
CA VAL A 91 -11.74 5.32 -8.67
C VAL A 91 -12.24 6.01 -7.41
N ARG A 92 -11.38 6.73 -6.69
CA ARG A 92 -11.79 7.47 -5.48
C ARG A 92 -12.88 8.48 -5.81
N ASN A 93 -12.70 9.29 -6.85
CA ASN A 93 -13.68 10.29 -7.27
C ASN A 93 -15.03 9.65 -7.64
N ALA A 94 -15.00 8.53 -8.37
CA ALA A 94 -16.21 7.82 -8.76
C ALA A 94 -16.96 7.21 -7.55
N CYS A 95 -16.24 6.74 -6.54
CA CYS A 95 -16.82 6.22 -5.30
C CYS A 95 -17.44 7.34 -4.44
N THR A 96 -16.76 8.47 -4.27
CA THR A 96 -17.27 9.59 -3.48
C THR A 96 -18.42 10.32 -4.17
N ALA A 97 -18.45 10.34 -5.51
CA ALA A 97 -19.56 10.93 -6.26
C ALA A 97 -20.89 10.17 -6.10
N LYS A 98 -20.86 8.89 -5.74
CA LYS A 98 -22.08 8.10 -5.49
C LYS A 98 -22.72 8.41 -4.13
N GLU A 99 -21.94 8.73 -3.11
CA GLU A 99 -22.47 9.17 -1.80
C GLU A 99 -23.25 10.49 -1.91
N ASP A 100 -22.86 11.37 -2.83
CA ASP A 100 -23.59 12.62 -3.13
C ASP A 100 -24.94 12.39 -3.83
N VAL A 101 -25.15 11.24 -4.47
CA VAL A 101 -26.44 10.89 -5.10
C VAL A 101 -27.43 10.38 -4.05
N GLU A 102 -26.96 9.58 -3.07
CA GLU A 102 -27.81 9.02 -2.02
C GLU A 102 -28.28 10.09 -1.02
N LYS A 103 -27.46 11.12 -0.76
CA LYS A 103 -27.85 12.28 0.07
C LYS A 103 -28.88 13.21 -0.59
N LYS A 104 -29.17 13.04 -1.89
CA LYS A 104 -30.19 13.79 -2.64
C LYS A 104 -31.51 13.04 -2.85
N LEU A 105 -31.66 11.84 -2.29
CA LEU A 105 -32.85 11.00 -2.43
C LEU A 105 -33.75 10.98 -1.19
N SER A 106 -33.63 11.93 -0.25
CA SER A 106 -34.72 12.16 0.70
C SER A 106 -35.98 12.58 -0.09
N PRO A 107 -37.11 11.86 0.00
CA PRO A 107 -38.34 12.30 -0.66
C PRO A 107 -38.75 13.67 -0.09
N PRO A 108 -39.22 14.61 -0.93
CA PRO A 108 -39.62 15.93 -0.48
C PRO A 108 -41.09 15.88 -0.03
N PHE A 109 -41.45 15.04 0.93
CA PHE A 109 -42.82 15.00 1.44
C PHE A 109 -42.82 14.64 2.93
N ASP A 110 -43.21 15.64 3.75
CA ASP A 110 -44.07 15.43 4.91
C ASP A 110 -45.54 15.49 4.42
#